data_AF-A0A645HPI6-F1
#
_entry.id   AF-A0A645HPI6-F1
#
_cell.length_a   1.000
_cell.length_b   1.000
_cell.length_c   1.000
_cell.angle_alpha   90.00
_cell.angle_beta   90.00
_cell.angle_gamma   90.00
#
_symmetry.space_group_name_H-M   'P 1'
#
loop_
_entity.id
_entity.type
_entity.pdbx_description
1 polymer ?
#
loop_
_entity_poly.entity_id
_entity_poly.type
_entity_poly.pdbx_seq_one_letter_code
_entity_poly.pdbx_strand_id
1 'polypeptide(L)' 'MQERIINFIVDNSRVDKQALLNYMYDTDEIANDVGTVLNAQEVIDIGLIDEVGGFSKAMNVLRDLIEEMGTEN' A
#
# COMPACT_ATOMS: atom_id res chain seq x y z
N MET A 1 17.24 10.96 0.07
CA MET A 1 16.42 10.35 1.15
C MET A 1 15.04 9.98 0.61
N GLN A 2 14.30 10.94 0.04
CA GLN A 2 12.97 10.72 -0.57
C GLN A 2 12.93 9.57 -1.59
N GLU A 3 13.88 9.54 -2.52
CA GLU A 3 13.96 8.48 -3.54
C GLU A 3 14.10 7.06 -2.95
N ARG A 4 14.79 6.92 -1.82
CA ARG A 4 14.93 5.63 -1.12
C ARG A 4 13.60 5.17 -0.53
N ILE A 5 12.79 6.10 -0.01
CA ILE A 5 11.46 5.80 0.53
C ILE A 5 10.52 5.41 -0.61
N ILE A 6 10.54 6.16 -1.71
CA ILE A 6 9.72 5.85 -2.90
C ILE A 6 10.05 4.45 -3.42
N ASN A 7 11.33 4.14 -3.62
CA ASN A 7 11.72 2.83 -4.13
C ASN A 7 11.34 1.72 -3.14
N PHE A 8 11.52 1.91 -1.83
CA PHE A 8 11.08 0.93 -0.83
C PHE A 8 9.57 0.63 -0.91
N ILE A 9 8.73 1.66 -1.09
CA ILE A 9 7.27 1.49 -1.24
C ILE A 9 6.96 0.72 -2.52
N VAL A 10 7.54 1.12 -3.66
CA VAL A 10 7.31 0.48 -4.96
C VAL A 10 7.79 -0.98 -4.97
N ASP A 11 8.92 -1.28 -4.34
CA ASP A 11 9.50 -2.62 -4.29
C ASP A 11 8.68 -3.58 -3.40
N ASN A 12 7.86 -3.06 -2.47
CA ASN A 12 7.09 -3.85 -1.50
C ASN A 12 5.57 -3.69 -1.65
N SER A 13 5.10 -3.12 -2.77
CA SER A 13 3.68 -2.99 -3.07
C SER A 13 3.45 -3.19 -4.57
N ARG A 14 2.21 -3.04 -5.01
CA ARG A 14 1.84 -3.12 -6.43
C ARG A 14 1.66 -1.73 -7.04
N VAL A 15 2.06 -0.68 -6.31
CA VAL A 15 1.85 0.71 -6.72
C VAL A 15 2.74 1.09 -7.89
N ASP A 16 2.15 1.80 -8.85
CA ASP A 16 2.92 2.45 -9.89
C ASP A 16 3.69 3.65 -9.32
N LYS A 17 4.98 3.77 -9.65
CA LYS A 17 5.84 4.85 -9.13
C LYS A 17 5.32 6.22 -9.54
N GLN A 18 4.80 6.37 -10.76
CA GLN A 18 4.26 7.64 -11.23
C GLN A 18 2.96 7.98 -10.51
N ALA A 19 2.07 7.01 -10.31
CA ALA A 19 0.86 7.20 -9.51
C ALA A 19 1.18 7.63 -8.07
N LEU A 20 2.11 6.94 -7.40
CA LEU A 20 2.55 7.30 -6.05
C LEU A 20 3.11 8.74 -5.99
N LEU A 21 3.92 9.13 -6.98
CA LEU A 21 4.47 10.49 -7.06
C LEU A 21 3.37 11.53 -7.30
N ASN A 22 2.39 11.23 -8.15
CA ASN A 22 1.26 12.13 -8.39
C ASN A 22 0.56 12.42 -7.07
N TYR A 23 0.20 11.41 -6.28
CA TYR A 23 -0.39 11.58 -4.94
C TYR A 23 0.57 12.18 -3.90
N MET A 24 1.88 12.21 -4.12
CA MET A 24 2.79 12.95 -3.23
C MET A 24 2.84 14.44 -3.57
N TYR A 25 2.56 14.80 -4.82
CA TYR A 25 2.61 16.18 -5.32
C TYR A 25 1.22 16.83 -5.44
N ASP A 26 0.14 16.05 -5.36
CA ASP A 26 -1.24 16.53 -5.47
C ASP A 26 -1.70 17.18 -4.15
N THR A 27 -1.32 18.45 -3.97
CA THR A 27 -1.59 19.26 -2.77
C THR A 27 -2.99 19.91 -2.76
N ASP A 28 -3.99 19.27 -3.36
CA ASP A 28 -5.34 19.87 -3.50
C ASP A 28 -6.23 19.80 -2.25
N GLU A 29 -5.72 19.32 -1.10
CA GLU A 29 -6.32 19.62 0.20
C GLU A 29 -5.34 20.35 1.12
N ILE A 30 -5.83 21.44 1.69
CA ILE A 30 -5.11 22.48 2.42
C ILE A 30 -4.35 21.88 3.62
N ALA A 31 -3.11 21.50 3.40
CA ALA A 31 -2.07 21.49 4.42
C ALA A 31 -0.73 21.64 3.73
N ASN A 32 -0.27 22.89 3.63
CA ASN A 32 1.15 23.19 3.45
C ASN A 32 1.93 22.27 4.42
N ASP A 33 2.67 21.30 3.86
CA ASP A 33 3.49 20.26 4.51
C ASP A 33 2.90 18.84 4.76
N VAL A 34 1.68 18.47 4.33
CA VAL A 34 1.07 17.16 4.73
C VAL A 34 0.42 16.37 3.59
N GLY A 35 1.10 16.16 2.45
CA GLY A 35 0.74 15.13 1.44
C GLY A 35 -0.74 15.09 0.97
N THR A 36 -1.17 13.96 0.40
CA THR A 36 -2.58 13.69 0.06
C THR A 36 -3.16 12.64 1.01
N VAL A 37 -4.39 12.86 1.49
CA VAL A 37 -5.15 11.86 2.25
C VAL A 37 -5.91 10.98 1.27
N LEU A 38 -5.64 9.68 1.30
CA LEU A 38 -6.33 8.70 0.46
C LEU A 38 -7.39 7.96 1.25
N ASN A 39 -8.55 7.73 0.63
CA ASN A 39 -9.57 6.85 1.15
C ASN A 39 -9.23 5.37 0.87
N ALA A 40 -9.92 4.46 1.56
CA ALA A 40 -9.68 3.03 1.46
C ALA A 40 -9.69 2.47 0.03
N GLN A 41 -10.63 2.92 -0.81
CA GLN A 41 -10.76 2.44 -2.18
C GLN A 41 -9.59 2.95 -3.03
N GLU A 42 -9.22 4.22 -2.88
CA GLU A 42 -8.09 4.81 -3.61
C GLU A 42 -6.79 4.07 -3.31
N VAL A 43 -6.52 3.73 -2.04
CA VAL A 43 -5.29 3.02 -1.65
C VAL A 43 -5.23 1.61 -2.27
N ILE A 44 -6.36 0.93 -2.38
CA ILE A 44 -6.46 -0.38 -3.05
C ILE A 44 -6.26 -0.22 -4.55
N ASP A 45 -6.95 0.74 -5.17
CA ASP A 45 -6.94 0.95 -6.63
C ASP A 45 -5.55 1.31 -7.14
N ILE A 46 -4.78 2.08 -6.35
CA ILE A 46 -3.41 2.42 -6.70
C ILE A 46 -2.44 1.27 -6.44
N GLY A 47 -2.85 0.22 -5.71
CA GLY A 47 -2.02 -0.94 -5.40
C GLY A 47 -1.08 -0.76 -4.21
N LEU A 48 -1.35 0.21 -3.33
CA LEU A 48 -0.55 0.45 -2.13
C LEU A 48 -0.88 -0.55 -1.01
N ILE A 49 -2.13 -1.03 -0.95
CA ILE A 49 -2.58 -2.16 -0.11
C ILE A 49 -3.38 -3.14 -0.95
N ASP A 50 -3.37 -4.43 -0.59
CA ASP A 50 -4.18 -5.43 -1.30
C ASP A 50 -5.67 -5.37 -0.90
N GLU A 51 -5.98 -5.08 0.37
CA GLU A 51 -7.36 -5.02 0.86
C GLU A 51 -7.51 -4.32 2.23
N VAL A 52 -8.75 -3.89 2.52
CA VAL A 52 -9.16 -3.45 3.87
C VAL A 52 -9.87 -4.58 4.60
N GLY A 53 -9.58 -4.73 5.89
CA GLY A 53 -10.14 -5.78 6.72
C GLY A 53 -9.93 -5.57 8.22
N GLY A 54 -10.64 -6.36 9.01
CA GLY A 54 -10.44 -6.44 10.46
C GLY A 54 -9.41 -7.50 10.85
N PHE A 55 -9.09 -7.55 12.16
CA PHE A 55 -8.10 -8.47 12.70
C PHE A 55 -8.36 -9.95 12.36
N SER A 56 -9.63 -10.40 12.42
CA SER A 56 -9.99 -11.77 12.06
C SER A 56 -9.64 -12.11 10.61
N LYS A 57 -9.79 -11.16 9.69
CA LYS A 57 -9.45 -11.35 8.27
C LYS A 57 -7.93 -11.45 8.09
N ALA A 58 -7.18 -10.56 8.75
CA ALA A 58 -5.72 -10.61 8.75
C ALA A 58 -5.17 -11.94 9.29
N MET A 59 -5.78 -12.46 10.36
CA MET A 59 -5.40 -13.76 10.92
C MET A 59 -5.68 -14.93 9.99
N ASN A 60 -6.76 -14.88 9.20
CA ASN A 60 -7.06 -15.92 8.21
C ASN A 60 -6.01 -15.90 7.08
N VAL A 61 -5.75 -14.73 6.49
CA VAL A 61 -4.73 -14.57 5.44
C VAL A 61 -3.35 -15.08 5.92
N LEU A 62 -2.96 -14.74 7.15
CA LEU A 62 -1.70 -15.23 7.71
C LEU A 62 -1.66 -16.77 7.79
N ARG A 63 -2.76 -17.41 8.20
CA ARG A 63 -2.84 -18.87 8.28
C ARG A 63 -2.77 -19.51 6.90
N ASP A 64 -3.51 -18.95 5.94
CA ASP A 64 -3.51 -19.43 4.55
C ASP A 64 -2.08 -19.37 3.96
N LEU A 65 -1.35 -18.26 4.17
CA LEU A 65 0.04 -18.13 3.74
C LEU A 65 0.98 -19.14 4.41
N ILE A 66 0.79 -19.43 5.71
CA ILE A 66 1.59 -20.44 6.41
C ILE A 66 1.32 -21.85 5.85
N GLU A 67 0.07 -22.15 5.52
CA GLU A 67 -0.33 -23.44 4.92
C GLU A 67 0.23 -23.60 3.51
N GLU A 68 0.17 -22.55 2.68
CA GLU A 68 0.78 -22.51 1.35
C GLU A 68 2.29 -22.77 1.40
N MET A 69 3.01 -22.11 2.32
CA MET A 69 4.45 -22.33 2.50
C MET A 69 4.79 -23.75 2.99
N GLY A 70 3.89 -24.37 3.76
CA GLY A 70 4.08 -25.72 4.30
C GLY A 70 3.82 -26.84 3.29
N THR A 71 3.07 -26.56 2.21
CA THR A 71 2.65 -27.55 1.21
C THR A 71 3.59 -27.66 0.00
N GLU A 72 4.61 -26.81 -0.12
CA GLU A 72 5.66 -26.91 -1.15
C GLU A 72 6.80 -27.91 -0.83
N ASN A 73 6.56 -28.93 0.01
CA ASN A 73 7.50 -30.04 0.25
C ASN A 73 6.98 -31.40 -0.23
#